data_AF-B4I7L0-F1
#
_entry.id   AF-B4I7L0-F1
#
_cell.length_a   1.000
_cell.length_b   1.000
_cell.length_c   1.000
_cell.angle_alpha   90.00
_cell.angle_beta   90.00
_cell.angle_gamma   90.00
#
_symmetry.space_group_name_H-M   'P 1'
#
loop_
_entity.id
_entity.type
_entity.pdbx_description
1 polymer ?
#
loop_
_entity_poly.entity_id
_entity_poly.type
_entity_poly.pdbx_seq_one_letter_code
_entity_poly.pdbx_strand_id
1 'polypeptide(L)'
;METVVAFNNELSGLYDSRPPISKAKMAAITKSAMRAIKLYKHVVQSVEKFILKCKPEYKVPGLYVIDSIVRQSRHQYGMDKDLFAPRFQRNLTETFANLFRCAPEDKSRIIRVLNLWQKNNVFKSEVIQPIF
;
A
#
# COMPACT_ATOMS: atom_id res chain seq x y z
N MET A 1 4.86 -14.16 14.85
CA MET A 1 4.21 -12.84 14.98
C MET A 1 5.22 -11.69 15.05
N GLU A 2 6.44 -11.91 15.54
CA GLU A 2 7.49 -10.88 15.64
C GLU A 2 7.75 -10.10 14.35
N THR A 3 7.74 -10.76 13.19
CA THR A 3 7.92 -10.08 11.88
C THR A 3 6.79 -9.10 11.56
N VAL A 4 5.56 -9.36 12.02
CA VAL A 4 4.43 -8.44 11.88
C VAL A 4 4.56 -7.27 12.87
N VAL A 5 5.06 -7.52 14.08
CA VAL A 5 5.36 -6.44 15.04
C VAL A 5 6.43 -5.50 14.46
N ALA A 6 7.51 -6.06 13.91
CA ALA A 6 8.55 -5.28 13.25
C ALA A 6 8.00 -4.48 12.05
N PHE A 7 7.12 -5.08 11.24
CA PHE A 7 6.44 -4.38 10.16
C PHE A 7 5.56 -3.22 10.68
N ASN A 8 4.81 -3.45 11.75
CA ASN A 8 3.93 -2.43 12.33
C ASN A 8 4.71 -1.26 12.93
N ASN A 9 5.87 -1.52 13.53
CA ASN A 9 6.77 -0.48 14.01
C ASN A 9 7.31 0.36 12.83
N GLU A 10 7.74 -0.30 11.75
CA GLU A 10 8.18 0.41 10.55
C GLU A 10 7.08 1.26 9.92
N LEU A 11 5.87 0.70 9.80
CA LEU A 11 4.69 1.39 9.26
C LEU A 11 4.27 2.58 10.13
N SER A 12 4.31 2.42 11.45
CA SER A 12 3.99 3.50 12.40
C SER A 12 5.02 4.63 12.34
N GLY A 13 6.28 4.30 12.05
CA GLY A 13 7.33 5.29 11.82
C GLY A 13 7.12 6.17 10.59
N LEU A 14 6.04 5.99 9.80
CA LEU A 14 5.59 7.01 8.85
C LEU A 14 5.22 8.32 9.55
N TYR A 15 4.81 8.28 10.83
CA TYR A 15 4.46 9.47 11.61
C TYR A 15 5.68 10.22 12.15
N ASP A 16 6.87 9.60 12.14
CA ASP A 16 8.10 10.22 12.67
C ASP A 16 8.55 11.42 11.82
N SER A 17 8.09 11.47 10.57
CA SER A 17 8.37 12.57 9.64
C SER A 17 7.10 13.00 8.95
N ARG A 18 6.84 14.32 8.91
CA ARG A 18 5.79 14.83 8.00
C ARG A 18 6.14 14.49 6.55
N PRO A 19 5.14 14.15 5.72
CA PRO A 19 5.36 13.98 4.29
C PRO A 19 6.07 15.20 3.66
N PRO A 20 6.97 15.00 2.68
CA PRO A 20 7.18 13.76 1.92
C PRO A 20 8.02 12.70 2.63
N ILE A 21 7.61 11.44 2.50
CA ILE A 21 8.33 10.29 3.08
C ILE A 21 9.57 9.98 2.24
N SER A 22 10.70 9.76 2.91
CA SER A 22 11.96 9.44 2.23
C SER A 22 11.91 8.09 1.52
N LYS A 23 12.66 7.98 0.41
CA LYS A 23 12.81 6.70 -0.30
C LYS A 23 13.38 5.60 0.61
N ALA A 24 14.31 5.96 1.50
CA ALA A 24 14.90 5.03 2.46
C ALA A 24 13.85 4.46 3.43
N LYS A 25 12.96 5.30 3.95
CA LYS A 25 11.88 4.86 4.84
C LYS A 25 10.89 3.94 4.11
N MET A 26 10.52 4.29 2.88
CA MET A 26 9.67 3.43 2.06
C MET A 26 10.31 2.06 1.80
N ALA A 27 11.60 2.03 1.45
CA ALA A 27 12.34 0.80 1.24
C ALA A 27 12.43 -0.07 2.52
N ALA A 28 12.60 0.55 3.69
CA ALA A 28 12.62 -0.15 4.97
C ALA A 28 11.28 -0.84 5.28
N ILE A 29 10.15 -0.13 5.10
CA ILE A 29 8.81 -0.67 5.27
C ILE A 29 8.59 -1.86 4.32
N THR A 30 8.92 -1.70 3.04
CA THR A 30 8.76 -2.74 2.03
C THR A 30 9.63 -3.97 2.33
N LYS A 31 10.88 -3.79 2.75
CA LYS A 31 11.76 -4.88 3.18
C LYS A 31 11.19 -5.63 4.39
N SER A 32 10.60 -4.89 5.34
CA SER A 32 9.94 -5.48 6.51
C SER A 32 8.71 -6.29 6.11
N ALA A 33 7.90 -5.80 5.16
CA ALA A 33 6.76 -6.53 4.59
C ALA A 33 7.19 -7.84 3.92
N MET A 34 8.26 -7.84 3.13
CA MET A 34 8.78 -9.04 2.48
C MET A 34 9.28 -10.08 3.49
N ARG A 35 9.93 -9.64 4.58
CA ARG A 35 10.32 -10.53 5.70
C ARG A 35 9.11 -11.15 6.39
N ALA A 36 7.97 -10.46 6.40
CA ALA A 36 6.72 -10.92 6.99
C ALA A 36 5.80 -11.66 5.99
N ILE A 37 6.27 -12.07 4.80
CA ILE A 37 5.43 -12.63 3.74
C ILE A 37 4.60 -13.86 4.16
N LYS A 38 5.11 -14.72 5.05
CA LYS A 38 4.34 -15.86 5.59
C LYS A 38 3.07 -15.43 6.33
N LEU A 39 3.03 -14.18 6.80
CA LEU A 39 1.91 -13.54 7.49
C LEU A 39 1.32 -12.38 6.67
N TYR A 40 1.42 -12.41 5.33
CA TYR A 40 0.96 -11.35 4.42
C TYR A 40 -0.45 -10.83 4.71
N LYS A 41 -1.38 -11.68 5.17
CA LYS A 41 -2.74 -11.26 5.57
C LYS A 41 -2.73 -10.21 6.68
N HIS A 42 -1.84 -10.35 7.67
CA HIS A 42 -1.67 -9.38 8.76
C HIS A 42 -0.98 -8.11 8.30
N VAL A 43 0.01 -8.23 7.39
CA VAL A 43 0.67 -7.07 6.78
C VAL A 43 -0.36 -6.22 6.04
N VAL A 44 -1.17 -6.84 5.16
CA VAL A 44 -2.25 -6.16 4.43
C VAL A 44 -3.24 -5.51 5.37
N GLN A 45 -3.74 -6.24 6.37
CA GLN A 45 -4.66 -5.69 7.37
C GLN A 45 -4.07 -4.48 8.10
N SER A 46 -2.77 -4.51 8.42
CA SER A 46 -2.11 -3.40 9.12
C SER A 46 -1.99 -2.16 8.24
N VAL A 47 -1.72 -2.32 6.94
CA VAL A 47 -1.73 -1.21 5.97
C VAL A 47 -3.14 -0.65 5.76
N GLU A 48 -4.14 -1.50 5.56
CA GLU A 48 -5.55 -1.08 5.43
C GLU A 48 -6.03 -0.31 6.68
N LYS A 49 -5.70 -0.82 7.87
CA LYS A 49 -6.03 -0.16 9.15
C LYS A 49 -5.28 1.16 9.33
N PHE A 50 -4.03 1.24 8.89
CA PHE A 50 -3.28 2.50 8.86
C PHE A 50 -4.00 3.52 7.97
N ILE A 51 -4.33 3.15 6.73
CA ILE A 51 -5.03 4.03 5.78
C ILE A 51 -6.38 4.48 6.33
N LEU A 52 -7.14 3.60 6.97
CA LEU A 52 -8.43 3.94 7.58
C LEU A 52 -8.28 5.03 8.66
N LYS A 53 -7.25 4.91 9.53
CA LYS A 53 -7.11 5.75 10.73
C LYS A 53 -6.20 6.97 10.58
N CYS A 54 -5.33 6.99 9.58
CA CYS A 54 -4.33 8.04 9.46
C CYS A 54 -4.95 9.39 9.06
N LYS A 55 -4.23 10.48 9.40
CA LYS A 55 -4.61 11.85 8.99
C LYS A 55 -4.58 11.99 7.46
N PRO A 56 -5.33 12.94 6.87
CA PRO A 56 -5.38 13.16 5.42
C PRO A 56 -4.00 13.26 4.74
N GLU A 57 -3.02 13.88 5.39
CA GLU A 57 -1.64 14.03 4.88
C GLU A 57 -0.90 12.69 4.67
N TYR A 58 -1.32 11.61 5.35
CA TYR A 58 -0.69 10.28 5.25
C TYR A 58 -1.41 9.32 4.29
N LYS A 59 -2.49 9.75 3.62
CA LYS A 59 -3.23 8.90 2.68
C LYS A 59 -2.36 8.52 1.49
N VAL A 60 -1.71 9.50 0.85
CA VAL A 60 -0.79 9.25 -0.27
C VAL A 60 0.41 8.39 0.15
N PRO A 61 1.10 8.66 1.27
CA PRO A 61 2.08 7.74 1.83
C PRO A 61 1.58 6.30 2.03
N GLY A 62 0.37 6.13 2.58
CA GLY A 62 -0.24 4.80 2.77
C GLY A 62 -0.45 4.06 1.43
N LEU A 63 -0.90 4.78 0.40
CA LEU A 63 -1.02 4.22 -0.95
C LEU A 63 0.35 3.82 -1.53
N TYR A 64 1.39 4.63 -1.31
CA TYR A 64 2.74 4.30 -1.76
C TYR A 64 3.33 3.08 -1.06
N VAL A 65 2.94 2.81 0.19
CA VAL A 65 3.28 1.56 0.87
C VAL A 65 2.66 0.36 0.14
N ILE A 66 1.38 0.43 -0.24
CA ILE A 66 0.73 -0.64 -1.02
C ILE A 66 1.48 -0.85 -2.34
N ASP A 67 1.70 0.22 -3.11
CA ASP A 67 2.39 0.16 -4.41
C ASP A 67 3.79 -0.45 -4.26
N SER A 68 4.57 0.00 -3.27
CA SER A 68 5.93 -0.49 -3.05
C SER A 68 5.97 -1.98 -2.65
N ILE A 69 5.08 -2.42 -1.76
CA ILE A 69 4.97 -3.84 -1.36
C ILE A 69 4.60 -4.72 -2.54
N VAL A 70 3.57 -4.34 -3.31
CA VAL A 70 3.08 -5.13 -4.46
C VAL A 70 4.16 -5.20 -5.55
N ARG A 71 4.80 -4.07 -5.88
CA ARG A 71 5.90 -4.06 -6.86
C ARG A 71 7.07 -4.94 -6.44
N GLN A 72 7.49 -4.83 -5.18
CA GLN A 72 8.62 -5.62 -4.68
C GLN A 72 8.29 -7.12 -4.67
N SER A 73 7.08 -7.49 -4.23
CA SER A 73 6.64 -8.88 -4.21
C SER A 73 6.63 -9.47 -5.62
N ARG A 74 6.03 -8.78 -6.59
CA ARG A 74 6.01 -9.23 -7.99
C ARG A 74 7.41 -9.31 -8.60
N HIS A 75 8.28 -8.35 -8.31
CA HIS A 75 9.66 -8.39 -8.77
C HIS A 75 10.42 -9.60 -8.19
N GLN A 76 10.23 -9.92 -6.91
CA GLN A 76 10.96 -10.98 -6.22
C GLN A 76 10.41 -12.39 -6.51
N TYR A 77 9.10 -12.54 -6.68
CA TYR A 77 8.45 -13.84 -6.77
C TYR A 77 7.76 -14.11 -8.12
N GLY A 78 7.65 -13.10 -8.99
CA GLY A 78 6.85 -13.16 -10.20
C GLY A 78 5.38 -12.79 -9.95
N MET A 79 4.65 -12.48 -11.02
CA MET A 79 3.26 -12.03 -10.94
C MET A 79 2.33 -13.12 -10.38
N ASP A 80 2.54 -14.38 -10.75
CA ASP A 80 1.64 -15.49 -10.39
C ASP A 80 1.80 -15.94 -8.92
N LYS A 81 2.93 -15.62 -8.28
CA LYS A 81 3.22 -15.99 -6.89
C LYS A 81 3.04 -14.83 -5.91
N ASP A 82 2.66 -13.65 -6.40
CA ASP A 82 2.39 -12.52 -5.52
C ASP A 82 1.16 -12.77 -4.65
N LEU A 83 1.37 -12.70 -3.33
CA LEU A 83 0.29 -12.87 -2.34
C LEU A 83 -0.34 -11.53 -1.94
N PHE A 84 0.31 -10.40 -2.23
CA PHE A 84 -0.12 -9.09 -1.75
C PHE A 84 -1.19 -8.46 -2.63
N ALA A 85 -1.01 -8.37 -3.95
CA ALA A 85 -2.03 -7.81 -4.85
C ALA A 85 -3.39 -8.52 -4.72
N PRO A 86 -3.50 -9.86 -4.86
CA PRO A 86 -4.81 -10.52 -4.72
C PRO A 86 -5.41 -10.35 -3.33
N ARG A 87 -4.58 -10.10 -2.30
CA ARG A 87 -5.07 -9.86 -0.94
C ARG A 87 -5.62 -8.44 -0.77
N PHE A 88 -4.89 -7.41 -1.22
CA PHE A 88 -5.36 -6.02 -1.22
C PHE A 88 -6.62 -5.85 -2.10
N GLN A 89 -6.70 -6.57 -3.21
CA GLN A 89 -7.86 -6.55 -4.11
C GLN A 89 -9.19 -6.80 -3.39
N ARG A 90 -9.20 -7.63 -2.34
CA ARG A 90 -10.43 -8.01 -1.62
C ARG A 90 -11.16 -6.82 -1.00
N ASN A 91 -10.42 -5.80 -0.57
CA ASN A 91 -10.95 -4.62 0.12
C ASN A 91 -10.56 -3.33 -0.63
N LEU A 92 -10.23 -3.43 -1.92
CA LEU A 92 -9.61 -2.32 -2.65
C LEU A 92 -10.54 -1.11 -2.74
N THR A 93 -11.81 -1.32 -3.04
CA THR A 93 -12.83 -0.26 -3.09
C THR A 93 -12.92 0.52 -1.77
N GLU A 94 -13.02 -0.20 -0.64
CA GLU A 94 -13.07 0.42 0.69
C GLU A 94 -11.75 1.12 1.04
N THR A 95 -10.61 0.51 0.68
CA THR A 95 -9.29 1.12 0.88
C THR A 95 -9.18 2.44 0.13
N PHE A 96 -9.66 2.50 -1.12
CA PHE A 96 -9.65 3.73 -1.91
C PHE A 96 -10.66 4.76 -1.45
N ALA A 97 -11.85 4.35 -1.00
CA ALA A 97 -12.80 5.25 -0.35
C ALA A 97 -12.15 5.97 0.85
N ASN A 98 -11.33 5.26 1.62
CA ASN A 98 -10.56 5.83 2.73
C ASN A 98 -9.37 6.69 2.28
N LEU A 99 -8.70 6.34 1.17
CA LEU A 99 -7.62 7.12 0.57
C LEU A 99 -8.11 8.46 0.01
N PHE A 100 -9.30 8.50 -0.62
CA PHE A 100 -9.88 9.72 -1.19
C PHE A 100 -10.33 10.74 -0.14
N ARG A 101 -10.33 10.38 1.16
CA ARG A 101 -10.40 11.32 2.29
C ARG A 101 -9.07 12.08 2.53
N CYS A 102 -8.26 12.23 1.49
CA CYS A 102 -7.04 13.05 1.43
C CYS A 102 -7.37 14.53 1.17
N ALA A 103 -6.34 15.38 1.20
CA ALA A 103 -6.48 16.77 0.76
C ALA A 103 -6.82 16.83 -0.76
N PRO A 104 -7.60 17.82 -1.24
CA PRO A 104 -7.99 17.92 -2.65
C PRO A 104 -6.83 17.85 -3.65
N GLU A 105 -5.70 18.47 -3.32
CA GLU A 105 -4.46 18.51 -4.12
C GLU A 105 -3.82 17.12 -4.30
N ASP A 106 -4.01 16.22 -3.34
CA ASP A 106 -3.43 14.88 -3.33
C ASP A 106 -4.25 13.87 -4.14
N LYS A 107 -5.50 14.18 -4.48
CA LYS A 107 -6.36 13.29 -5.30
C LYS A 107 -5.70 12.92 -6.63
N SER A 108 -5.05 13.90 -7.27
CA SER A 108 -4.33 13.69 -8.53
C SER A 108 -3.22 12.62 -8.42
N ARG A 109 -2.55 12.52 -7.26
CA ARG A 109 -1.52 11.52 -6.99
C ARG A 109 -2.11 10.13 -6.82
N ILE A 110 -3.27 10.02 -6.18
CA ILE A 110 -4.01 8.75 -6.04
C ILE A 110 -4.44 8.23 -7.41
N ILE A 111 -5.06 9.09 -8.21
CA ILE A 111 -5.50 8.78 -9.58
C ILE A 111 -4.31 8.36 -10.46
N ARG A 112 -3.16 9.03 -10.32
CA ARG A 112 -1.93 8.65 -11.04
C ARG A 112 -1.49 7.22 -10.71
N VAL A 113 -1.58 6.78 -9.45
CA VAL A 113 -1.21 5.41 -9.07
C VAL A 113 -2.19 4.40 -9.67
N LEU A 114 -3.50 4.67 -9.65
CA LEU A 114 -4.49 3.80 -10.32
C LEU A 114 -4.23 3.64 -11.81
N ASN A 115 -3.97 4.76 -12.51
CA ASN A 115 -3.59 4.74 -13.92
C ASN A 115 -2.34 3.90 -14.17
N LEU A 116 -1.33 4.02 -13.31
CA LEU A 116 -0.11 3.21 -13.40
C LEU A 116 -0.37 1.73 -13.12
N TRP A 117 -1.25 1.39 -12.18
CA TRP A 117 -1.61 0.01 -11.91
C TRP A 117 -2.37 -0.63 -13.06
N GLN A 118 -3.27 0.11 -13.70
CA GLN A 118 -3.98 -0.36 -14.89
C GLN A 118 -3.02 -0.55 -16.06
N LYS A 119 -2.19 0.46 -16.35
CA LYS A 119 -1.20 0.40 -17.45
C LYS A 119 -0.22 -0.76 -17.30
N ASN A 120 0.19 -1.08 -16.07
CA ASN A 120 1.18 -2.13 -15.81
C ASN A 120 0.54 -3.47 -15.41
N ASN A 121 -0.78 -3.65 -15.59
CA ASN A 121 -1.51 -4.88 -15.24
C ASN A 121 -1.27 -5.35 -13.80
N VAL A 122 -1.13 -4.42 -12.85
CA VAL A 122 -0.98 -4.73 -11.42
C VAL A 122 -2.29 -5.31 -10.89
N PHE A 123 -3.41 -4.68 -11.25
CA PHE A 123 -4.76 -5.20 -11.05
C PHE A 123 -5.48 -5.22 -12.39
N LYS A 124 -6.45 -6.13 -12.54
CA LYS A 124 -7.28 -6.20 -13.74
C LYS A 124 -8.13 -4.94 -13.88
N SER A 125 -8.49 -4.60 -15.12
CA SER A 125 -9.33 -3.42 -15.40
C SER A 125 -10.66 -3.47 -14.62
N GLU A 126 -11.31 -4.63 -14.56
CA GLU A 126 -12.57 -4.86 -13.81
C GLU A 126 -12.48 -4.50 -12.31
N VAL A 127 -11.28 -4.57 -11.74
CA VAL A 127 -11.01 -4.24 -10.33
C VAL A 127 -10.74 -2.74 -10.16
N ILE A 128 -10.10 -2.11 -11.14
CA ILE A 128 -9.71 -0.70 -11.09
C ILE A 128 -10.87 0.23 -11.50
N GLN A 129 -11.65 -0.15 -12.51
CA GLN A 129 -12.73 0.68 -13.07
C GLN A 129 -13.73 1.19 -12.01
N PRO A 130 -14.20 0.38 -11.04
CA PRO A 130 -15.13 0.86 -10.00
C PRO A 130 -14.53 1.88 -9.02
N ILE A 131 -13.23 2.17 -9.08
CA ILE A 131 -12.52 3.08 -8.17
C ILE A 131 -12.39 4.49 -8.75
N PHE A 132 -12.42 4.61 -10.08
CA PHE A 132 -12.50 5.92 -10.75
C PHE A 132 -13.84 6.60 -10.47
#